data_AF-A0AA48RAX7-F1
#
_entry.id   AF-A0AA48RAX7-F1
#
_cell.length_a   1.000
_cell.length_b   1.000
_cell.length_c   1.000
_cell.angle_alpha   90.00
_cell.angle_beta   90.00
_cell.angle_gamma   90.00
#
_symmetry.space_group_name_H-M   'P 1'
#
loop_
_entity.id
_entity.type
_entity.pdbx_description
1 polymer ?
#
loop_
_entity_poly.entity_id
_entity_poly.type
_entity_poly.pdbx_seq_one_letter_code
_entity_poly.pdbx_strand_id
1 'polypeptide(L)'
;MPLFRVREVRLLEVEGCVEKVTPLREYELDSADARAAAEEVRHFFEVEILSLKAPQKIDFDALLVVDSSGIEVARFKVSDIWKREADAVDTGKTYSHWV
;
A
#
# COMPACT_ATOMS: atom_id res chain seq x y z
N MET A 1 -15.98 -4.30 16.64
CA MET A 1 -15.21 -3.24 15.98
C MET A 1 -15.41 -3.41 14.48
N PRO A 2 -15.34 -2.35 13.66
CA PRO A 2 -15.45 -2.51 12.21
C PRO A 2 -14.28 -3.36 11.71
N LEU A 3 -14.60 -4.41 10.96
CA LEU A 3 -13.61 -5.31 10.37
C LEU A 3 -13.20 -4.77 9.01
N PHE A 4 -11.91 -4.48 8.84
CA PHE A 4 -11.32 -4.11 7.56
C PHE A 4 -10.55 -5.30 6.98
N ARG A 5 -10.38 -5.29 5.67
CA ARG A 5 -9.63 -6.30 4.94
C ARG A 5 -8.54 -5.63 4.14
N VAL A 6 -7.31 -6.06 4.37
CA VAL A 6 -6.14 -5.59 3.62
C VAL A 6 -5.84 -6.63 2.56
N ARG A 7 -5.82 -6.19 1.30
CA ARG A 7 -5.51 -7.05 0.15
C ARG A 7 -4.19 -6.66 -0.46
N GLU A 8 -3.27 -7.61 -0.49
CA GLU A 8 -2.11 -7.55 -1.37
C GLU A 8 -2.57 -7.85 -2.79
N VAL A 9 -2.25 -6.98 -3.73
CA VAL A 9 -2.66 -7.15 -5.13
C VAL A 9 -1.50 -6.94 -6.09
N ARG A 10 -1.53 -7.70 -7.18
CA ARG A 10 -0.74 -7.41 -8.38
C ARG A 10 -1.56 -6.60 -9.38
N LEU A 11 -0.94 -5.56 -9.91
CA LEU A 11 -1.49 -4.69 -10.94
C LEU A 11 -0.94 -5.17 -12.27
N LEU A 12 -1.79 -5.83 -13.06
CA LEU A 12 -1.46 -6.18 -14.43
C LEU A 12 -1.92 -5.03 -15.33
N GLU A 13 -0.96 -4.29 -15.89
CA GLU A 13 -1.25 -3.35 -16.98
C GLU A 13 -1.65 -4.15 -18.22
N VAL A 14 -2.93 -4.05 -18.59
CA VAL A 14 -3.44 -4.55 -19.87
C VAL A 14 -3.62 -3.35 -20.77
N GLU A 15 -2.96 -3.35 -21.94
CA GLU A 15 -3.13 -2.31 -22.97
C GLU A 15 -4.63 -2.07 -23.23
N GLY A 16 -5.17 -0.93 -22.77
CA GLY A 16 -6.59 -0.62 -22.93
C GLY A 16 -7.34 -0.04 -21.72
N CYS A 17 -6.66 0.53 -20.72
CA CYS A 17 -7.26 1.38 -19.68
C CYS A 17 -7.95 0.66 -18.49
N VAL A 18 -7.86 -0.67 -18.39
CA VAL A 18 -8.36 -1.41 -17.21
C VAL A 18 -7.19 -2.09 -16.49
N GLU A 19 -6.73 -1.52 -15.38
CA GLU A 19 -5.80 -2.18 -14.46
C GLU A 19 -6.46 -3.47 -13.96
N LYS A 20 -5.96 -4.63 -14.39
CA LYS A 20 -6.46 -5.90 -13.88
C LYS A 20 -5.79 -6.19 -12.54
N VAL A 21 -6.56 -6.04 -11.48
CA VAL A 21 -6.12 -6.28 -10.10
C VAL A 21 -6.25 -7.76 -9.78
N THR A 22 -5.13 -8.43 -9.51
CA THR A 22 -5.14 -9.84 -9.07
C THR A 22 -4.84 -9.89 -7.58
N PRO A 23 -5.78 -10.35 -6.73
CA PRO A 23 -5.52 -10.51 -5.30
C PRO A 23 -4.53 -11.64 -5.07
N LEU A 24 -3.52 -11.38 -4.23
CA LEU A 24 -2.52 -12.36 -3.81
C LEU A 24 -2.84 -12.90 -2.42
N ARG A 25 -3.05 -12.00 -1.46
CA ARG A 25 -3.33 -12.33 -0.06
C ARG A 25 -4.34 -11.35 0.51
N GLU A 26 -5.16 -11.81 1.44
CA GLU A 26 -6.12 -11.00 2.19
C GLU A 26 -5.89 -11.23 3.68
N TYR A 27 -5.88 -10.13 4.44
CA TYR A 27 -5.72 -10.14 5.89
C TYR A 27 -6.87 -9.38 6.52
N GLU A 28 -7.29 -9.85 7.68
CA GLU A 28 -8.25 -9.14 8.51
C GLU A 28 -7.52 -8.12 9.39
N LEU A 29 -8.04 -6.91 9.43
CA LEU A 29 -7.54 -5.81 10.23
C LEU A 29 -8.67 -5.31 11.13
N ASP A 30 -8.45 -5.40 12.43
CA ASP A 30 -9.35 -4.82 13.42
C ASP A 30 -8.87 -3.39 13.72
N SER A 31 -9.61 -2.40 13.24
CA SER A 31 -9.31 -0.98 13.45
C SER A 31 -10.57 -0.24 13.90
N ALA A 32 -10.38 0.93 14.52
CA ALA A 32 -11.49 1.73 15.04
C ALA A 32 -12.39 2.33 13.95
N ASP A 33 -11.79 2.77 12.84
CA ASP A 33 -12.45 3.41 11.71
C ASP A 33 -11.59 3.33 10.43
N ALA A 34 -12.15 3.73 9.29
CA ALA A 34 -11.49 3.62 8.00
C ALA A 34 -10.19 4.44 7.89
N ARG A 35 -10.11 5.58 8.59
CA ARG A 35 -8.90 6.42 8.61
C ARG A 35 -7.82 5.76 9.45
N ALA A 36 -8.18 5.22 10.61
CA ALA A 36 -7.25 4.43 11.44
C ALA A 36 -6.70 3.23 10.66
N ALA A 37 -7.58 2.46 10.01
CA ALA A 37 -7.20 1.33 9.17
C ALA A 37 -6.23 1.74 8.04
N ALA A 38 -6.52 2.84 7.36
CA ALA A 38 -5.67 3.35 6.30
C ALA A 38 -4.29 3.78 6.82
N GLU A 39 -4.22 4.49 7.95
CA GLU A 39 -2.95 4.92 8.55
C GLU A 39 -2.11 3.74 9.06
N GLU A 40 -2.73 2.73 9.69
CA GLU A 40 -2.04 1.51 10.13
C GLU A 40 -1.43 0.74 8.96
N VAL A 41 -2.22 0.55 7.89
CA VAL A 41 -1.76 -0.12 6.67
C VAL A 41 -0.68 0.71 5.98
N ARG A 42 -0.83 2.04 5.95
CA ARG A 42 0.21 2.94 5.40
C ARG A 42 1.51 2.76 6.16
N HIS A 43 1.47 2.82 7.49
CA HIS A 43 2.68 2.74 8.31
C HIS A 43 3.37 1.38 8.16
N PHE A 44 2.60 0.29 8.19
CA PHE A 44 3.12 -1.05 7.91
C PHE A 44 3.76 -1.13 6.53
N PHE A 45 3.07 -0.61 5.51
CA PHE A 45 3.54 -0.59 4.14
C PHE A 45 4.82 0.23 3.97
N GLU A 46 4.90 1.42 4.55
CA GLU A 46 6.11 2.25 4.52
C GLU A 46 7.29 1.51 5.16
N VAL A 47 7.10 0.89 6.32
CA VAL A 47 8.18 0.16 7.01
C VAL A 47 8.64 -1.06 6.21
N GLU A 48 7.71 -1.85 5.66
CA GLU A 48 8.06 -3.06 4.90
C GLU A 48 8.66 -2.72 3.53
N ILE A 49 8.17 -1.69 2.83
CA ILE A 49 8.67 -1.27 1.51
C ILE A 49 10.01 -0.53 1.61
N LEU A 50 10.24 0.27 2.66
CA LEU A 50 11.50 0.97 2.88
C LEU A 50 12.57 0.10 3.55
N SER A 51 12.20 -1.10 4.00
CA SER A 51 13.17 -2.06 4.54
C SER A 51 14.17 -2.48 3.45
N LEU A 52 15.46 -2.55 3.76
CA LEU A 52 16.52 -2.96 2.80
C LEU A 52 16.31 -4.34 2.15
N LYS A 53 15.38 -5.15 2.66
CA LYS A 53 15.00 -6.47 2.12
C LYS A 53 13.76 -6.45 1.23
N ALA A 54 13.10 -5.30 1.10
CA ALA A 54 11.91 -5.04 0.30
C ALA A 54 11.99 -5.57 -1.14
N PRO A 55 13.00 -5.22 -1.97
CA PRO A 55 13.02 -5.62 -3.38
C PRO A 55 13.14 -7.13 -3.61
N GLN A 56 13.48 -7.92 -2.58
CA GLN A 56 13.53 -9.38 -2.65
C GLN A 56 12.31 -10.06 -2.04
N LYS A 57 11.46 -9.32 -1.31
CA LYS A 57 10.33 -9.87 -0.54
C LYS A 57 8.96 -9.42 -1.05
N ILE A 58 8.87 -8.27 -1.71
CA ILE A 58 7.60 -7.73 -2.17
C ILE A 58 7.24 -8.38 -3.49
N ASP A 59 6.26 -9.29 -3.44
CA ASP A 59 5.68 -9.93 -4.61
C ASP A 59 4.40 -9.23 -5.09
N PHE A 60 3.98 -8.13 -4.48
CA PHE A 60 2.74 -7.40 -4.80
C PHE A 60 3.00 -5.96 -5.25
N ASP A 61 2.07 -5.37 -6.02
CA ASP A 61 2.22 -4.03 -6.59
C ASP A 61 1.49 -2.95 -5.78
N ALA A 62 0.45 -3.34 -5.03
CA ALA A 62 -0.30 -2.44 -4.16
C ALA A 62 -0.95 -3.16 -2.96
N LEU A 63 -1.24 -2.40 -1.91
CA LEU A 63 -2.17 -2.77 -0.84
C LEU A 63 -3.49 -2.03 -1.01
N LEU A 64 -4.60 -2.75 -0.91
CA LEU A 64 -5.95 -2.19 -0.86
C LEU A 64 -6.53 -2.42 0.53
N VAL A 65 -7.12 -1.39 1.11
CA VAL A 65 -7.89 -1.49 2.34
C VAL A 65 -9.36 -1.46 1.95
N VAL A 66 -10.10 -2.47 2.38
CA VAL A 66 -11.50 -2.68 2.03
C VAL A 66 -12.31 -2.76 3.32
N ASP A 67 -13.48 -2.14 3.35
CA ASP A 67 -14.40 -2.25 4.48
C ASP A 67 -15.17 -3.59 4.48
N SER A 68 -16.00 -3.80 5.50
CA SER A 68 -16.84 -4.98 5.63
C SER A 68 -17.90 -5.13 4.54
N SER A 69 -18.20 -4.06 3.79
CA SER A 69 -19.13 -4.05 2.66
C SER A 69 -18.45 -4.34 1.31
N GLY A 70 -17.11 -4.46 1.30
CA GLY A 70 -16.34 -4.66 0.08
C GLY A 70 -15.95 -3.36 -0.64
N ILE A 71 -16.12 -2.20 0.00
CA ILE A 71 -15.76 -0.89 -0.56
C ILE A 71 -14.30 -0.59 -0.27
N GLU A 72 -13.55 -0.20 -1.30
CA GLU A 72 -12.18 0.28 -1.15
C GLU A 72 -12.16 1.62 -0.41
N VAL A 73 -11.50 1.66 0.74
CA VAL A 73 -11.33 2.86 1.56
C VAL A 73 -9.96 3.49 1.41
N ALA A 74 -8.93 2.70 1.05
CA ALA A 74 -7.59 3.20 0.76
C ALA A 74 -6.84 2.28 -0.21
N ARG A 75 -5.87 2.86 -0.92
CA ARG A 75 -4.98 2.17 -1.85
C ARG A 75 -3.57 2.74 -1.75
N PHE A 76 -2.59 1.86 -1.60
CA PHE A 76 -1.17 2.20 -1.50
C PHE A 76 -0.38 1.44 -2.55
N LYS A 77 0.15 2.12 -3.57
CA LYS A 77 0.97 1.48 -4.62
C LYS A 77 2.45 1.53 -4.25
N VAL A 78 3.18 0.47 -4.56
CA VAL A 78 4.64 0.39 -4.33
C VAL A 78 5.37 1.44 -5.17
N SER A 79 4.89 1.64 -6.41
CA SER A 79 5.43 2.62 -7.34
C SER A 79 5.34 4.07 -6.83
N ASP A 80 4.33 4.41 -6.00
CA ASP A 80 4.21 5.75 -5.42
C ASP A 80 5.27 6.03 -4.36
N ILE A 81 5.65 5.01 -3.56
CA ILE A 81 6.75 5.12 -2.59
C ILE A 81 8.08 5.25 -3.31
N TRP A 82 8.33 4.41 -4.32
CA TRP A 82 9.61 4.41 -5.03
C TRP A 82 9.84 5.72 -5.80
N LYS A 83 8.76 6.32 -6.34
CA LYS A 83 8.83 7.66 -6.94
C LYS A 83 9.22 8.73 -5.91
N ARG A 84 8.67 8.68 -4.69
CA ARG A 84 9.05 9.62 -3.61
C ARG A 84 10.48 9.42 -3.15
N GLU A 85 10.96 8.18 -2.99
CA GLU A 85 12.34 7.92 -2.63
C GLU A 85 13.31 8.40 -3.72
N ALA A 86 12.99 8.15 -4.99
CA ALA A 86 13.78 8.68 -6.11
C ALA A 86 13.84 10.22 -6.09
N ASP A 87 12.72 10.89 -5.81
CA ASP A 87 12.65 12.36 -5.68
C ASP A 87 13.43 12.87 -4.45
N ALA A 88 13.40 12.14 -3.32
CA ALA A 88 14.15 12.46 -2.11
C ALA A 88 15.68 12.31 -2.30
N VAL A 89 16.11 11.28 -3.04
CA VAL A 89 17.51 11.05 -3.40
C VAL A 89 18.00 12.11 -4.39
N ASP A 90 17.20 12.46 -5.40
CA ASP A 90 17.55 13.47 -6.41
C ASP A 90 17.65 14.89 -5.83
N THR A 91 16.79 15.22 -4.85
CA THR A 91 16.78 16.54 -4.19
C THR A 91 17.75 16.67 -3.02
N GLY A 92 18.46 15.60 -2.62
CA GLY A 92 19.39 15.61 -1.48
C GLY A 92 18.74 15.93 -0.14
N LYS A 93 17.40 15.89 -0.06
CA LYS A 93 16.63 16.15 1.16
C LYS A 93 16.21 14.82 1.76
N THR A 94 16.81 14.48 2.89
CA THR A 94 16.27 13.47 3.79
C THR A 94 14.91 13.98 4.30
N TYR A 95 13.81 13.46 3.76
CA TYR A 95 12.48 13.69 4.31
C TYR A 95 12.35 12.87 5.59
N SER A 96 12.98 13.36 6.65
CA SER A 96 12.72 12.91 8.01
C SER A 96 11.24 13.16 8.29
N HIS A 97 10.47 12.08 8.49
CA HIS A 97 9.15 12.04 9.13
C HIS A 97 8.21 13.20 8.80
N TRP A 98 7.23 12.95 7.93
CA TRP A 98 6.14 13.90 7.67
C TRP A 98 5.48 14.37 8.99
N VAL A 99 5.34 15.69 9.10
CA VAL A 99 4.44 16.42 10.02
C VAL A 99 3.04 16.45 9.40
#